data_AF-A0A0Q9NPC6-F1
#
_entry.id   AF-A0A0Q9NPC6-F1
#
_cell.length_a   1.000
_cell.length_b   1.000
_cell.length_c   1.000
_cell.angle_alpha   90.00
_cell.angle_beta   90.00
_cell.angle_gamma   90.00
#
_symmetry.space_group_name_H-M   'P 1'
#
loop_
_entity.id
_entity.type
_entity.pdbx_description
1 polymer ?
#
loop_
_entity_poly.entity_id
_entity_poly.type
_entity_poly.pdbx_seq_one_letter_code
_entity_poly.pdbx_strand_id
1 'polypeptide(L)'
;MTTALPDLWTDWCSVTGVPAGRIDEATVSRFVQQVQPSRAVLMTLRRRLAPKDPPAPAWPRGHREDAGSLQRLIRRGTAIIQHPGTHWVFRLRLRRILFAAVLLAPRSHGGLGLDRSGALGLRSDSMRELRQWIGIAEDPSACPACATWSWLDVIGTNSGWSHSSVRVLGHRRDEVGSAHRHLRPDPNPDWHLSIGLLPAMDRWGWIDAYRSMHPSSLSAVISAAALLLDGPEPAPAPVPAAAAMPASPRRQMSHEEEEQILKRADELTARVEAILREFDTGR
;
A
#
# COMPACT_ATOMS: atom_id res chain seq x y z
N MET A 1 13.41 -21.35 1.65
CA MET A 1 14.81 -20.88 1.77
C MET A 1 15.18 -20.78 3.25
N THR A 2 16.00 -21.71 3.75
CA THR A 2 16.59 -21.64 5.09
C THR A 2 17.62 -20.51 5.09
N THR A 3 17.29 -19.37 5.71
CA THR A 3 18.28 -18.32 5.95
C THR A 3 19.45 -18.90 6.73
N ALA A 4 20.69 -18.64 6.33
CA ALA A 4 21.85 -19.08 7.10
C ALA A 4 21.82 -18.44 8.50
N LEU A 5 22.38 -19.13 9.51
CA LEU A 5 22.57 -18.53 10.82
C LEU A 5 23.59 -17.38 10.70
N PRO A 6 23.47 -16.29 11.48
CA PRO A 6 24.46 -15.22 11.46
C PRO A 6 25.85 -15.78 11.80
N ASP A 7 26.89 -15.39 11.05
CA ASP A 7 28.26 -15.88 11.25
C ASP A 7 28.76 -15.65 12.68
N LEU A 8 28.42 -14.48 13.26
CA LEU A 8 28.75 -14.15 14.64
C LEU A 8 28.16 -15.14 15.68
N TRP A 9 27.00 -15.73 15.37
CA TRP A 9 26.40 -16.77 16.22
C TRP A 9 27.11 -18.11 16.07
N THR A 10 27.44 -18.50 14.83
CA THR A 10 28.15 -19.75 14.58
C THR A 10 29.56 -19.74 15.16
N ASP A 11 30.25 -18.59 15.10
CA ASP A 11 31.57 -18.41 15.67
C ASP A 11 31.54 -18.52 17.20
N TRP A 12 30.59 -17.84 17.85
CA TRP A 12 30.42 -17.94 19.30
C TRP A 12 30.05 -19.36 19.74
N CYS A 13 29.19 -20.05 18.99
CA CYS A 13 28.83 -21.44 19.26
C CYS A 13 30.06 -22.37 19.17
N SER A 14 30.90 -22.17 18.15
CA SER A 14 32.16 -22.90 17.97
C SER A 14 33.10 -22.71 19.17
N VAL A 15 33.26 -21.47 19.65
CA VAL A 15 34.14 -21.13 20.78
C VAL A 15 33.61 -21.65 22.11
N THR A 16 32.29 -21.62 22.33
CA THR A 16 31.67 -22.00 23.62
C THR A 16 31.22 -23.45 23.70
N GLY A 17 31.36 -24.22 22.63
CA GLY A 17 30.90 -25.62 22.55
C GLY A 17 29.38 -25.78 22.54
N VAL A 18 28.63 -24.68 22.35
CA VAL A 18 27.18 -24.71 22.25
C VAL A 18 26.79 -25.17 20.84
N PRO A 19 25.88 -26.15 20.67
CA PRO A 19 25.42 -26.53 19.35
C PRO A 19 24.75 -25.36 18.61
N ALA A 20 25.18 -25.04 17.39
CA ALA A 20 24.69 -23.89 16.63
C ALA A 20 23.15 -23.91 16.39
N GLY A 21 22.55 -25.10 16.36
CA GLY A 21 21.10 -25.30 16.23
C GLY A 21 20.31 -25.09 17.53
N ARG A 22 20.97 -24.99 18.69
CA ARG A 22 20.33 -24.81 20.00
C ARG A 22 20.05 -23.33 20.24
N ILE A 23 18.99 -22.85 19.60
CA ILE A 23 18.51 -21.48 19.78
C ILE A 23 17.36 -21.54 20.79
N ASP A 24 17.69 -21.44 22.07
CA ASP A 24 16.75 -21.26 23.19
C ASP A 24 17.02 -19.93 23.93
N GLU A 25 16.06 -19.46 24.72
CA GLU A 25 16.10 -18.13 25.34
C GLU A 25 17.28 -17.98 26.31
N ALA A 26 17.64 -19.05 27.02
CA ALA A 26 18.78 -19.09 27.92
C ALA A 26 20.11 -18.96 27.15
N THR A 27 20.23 -19.65 26.02
CA THR A 27 21.42 -19.64 25.18
C THR A 27 21.59 -18.28 24.48
N VAL A 28 20.51 -17.71 23.96
CA VAL A 28 20.54 -16.36 23.37
C VAL A 28 20.86 -15.29 24.41
N SER A 29 20.35 -15.41 25.64
CA SER A 29 20.68 -14.48 26.73
C SER A 29 22.17 -14.54 27.10
N ARG A 30 22.76 -15.73 27.13
CA ARG A 30 24.20 -15.91 27.37
C ARG A 30 25.05 -15.30 26.25
N PHE A 31 24.66 -15.53 25.00
CA PHE A 31 25.31 -14.92 23.83
C PHE A 31 25.26 -13.38 23.87
N VAL A 32 24.11 -12.79 24.24
CA VAL A 32 23.95 -11.33 24.42
C VAL A 32 24.94 -10.79 25.45
N GLN A 33 25.02 -11.44 26.60
CA GLN A 33 25.88 -11.00 27.71
C GLN A 33 27.37 -11.06 27.35
N GLN A 34 27.77 -12.06 26.56
CA GLN A 34 29.19 -12.31 26.25
C GLN A 34 29.69 -11.52 25.03
N VAL A 35 28.86 -11.37 24.00
CA VAL A 35 29.30 -10.85 22.69
C VAL A 35 28.72 -9.46 22.39
N GLN A 36 27.70 -9.02 23.12
CA GLN A 36 26.98 -7.76 22.88
C GLN A 36 26.65 -7.52 21.38
N PRO A 37 25.99 -8.49 20.73
CA PRO A 37 25.76 -8.47 19.29
C PRO A 37 24.84 -7.32 18.87
N SER A 38 24.95 -6.91 17.60
CA SER A 38 24.08 -5.86 17.04
C SER A 38 22.60 -6.25 17.10
N ARG A 39 21.73 -5.23 17.09
CA ARG A 39 20.27 -5.41 17.11
C ARG A 39 19.77 -6.28 15.95
N ALA A 40 20.41 -6.21 14.79
CA ALA A 40 20.06 -7.02 13.61
C ALA A 40 20.32 -8.52 13.84
N VAL A 41 21.47 -8.89 14.42
CA VAL A 41 21.81 -10.28 14.75
C VAL A 41 20.82 -10.84 15.78
N LEU A 42 20.49 -10.06 16.81
CA LEU A 42 19.50 -10.47 17.82
C LEU A 42 18.10 -10.65 17.25
N MET A 43 17.67 -9.80 16.32
CA MET A 43 16.39 -9.96 15.65
C MET A 43 16.32 -11.26 14.83
N THR A 44 17.40 -11.62 14.13
CA THR A 44 17.46 -12.87 13.36
C THR A 44 17.36 -14.11 14.26
N LEU A 45 18.05 -14.12 15.40
CA LEU A 45 18.00 -15.22 16.37
C LEU A 45 16.63 -15.31 17.07
N ARG A 46 16.07 -14.17 17.52
CA ARG A 46 14.75 -14.13 18.17
C ARG A 46 13.61 -14.54 17.25
N ARG A 47 13.71 -14.28 15.95
CA ARG A 47 12.72 -14.76 14.96
C ARG A 47 12.66 -16.29 14.90
N ARG A 48 13.74 -16.99 15.28
CA ARG A 48 13.76 -18.44 15.39
C ARG A 48 13.28 -18.98 16.74
N LEU A 49 13.38 -18.18 17.79
CA LEU A 49 12.81 -18.48 19.12
C LEU A 49 11.29 -18.32 19.17
N ALA A 50 10.76 -17.37 18.40
CA ALA A 50 9.33 -17.14 18.38
C ALA A 50 8.60 -18.44 18.00
N PRO A 51 7.62 -18.91 18.81
CA PRO A 51 6.76 -20.00 18.38
C PRO A 51 6.22 -19.64 16.99
N LYS A 52 6.13 -20.64 16.13
CA LYS A 52 5.65 -20.52 14.74
C LYS A 52 4.14 -20.24 14.68
N ASP A 53 3.60 -19.57 15.69
CA ASP A 53 2.27 -19.00 15.63
C ASP A 53 2.32 -17.88 14.60
N PRO A 54 1.40 -17.87 13.62
CA PRO A 54 1.31 -16.76 12.71
C PRO A 54 1.14 -15.49 13.55
N PRO A 55 1.99 -14.46 13.37
CA PRO A 55 1.87 -13.22 14.13
C PRO A 55 0.43 -12.72 13.99
N ALA A 56 -0.19 -12.40 15.13
CA ALA A 56 -1.62 -12.07 15.17
C ALA A 56 -1.94 -10.98 14.12
N PRO A 57 -3.04 -11.12 13.37
CA PRO A 57 -3.42 -10.15 12.37
C PRO A 57 -3.42 -8.75 12.97
N ALA A 58 -2.88 -7.78 12.21
CA ALA A 58 -2.80 -6.39 12.63
C ALA A 58 -4.16 -5.66 12.54
N TRP A 59 -5.24 -6.43 12.38
CA TRP A 59 -6.63 -6.00 12.43
C TRP A 59 -7.01 -5.34 13.77
N PRO A 60 -7.89 -4.32 13.78
CA PRO A 60 -8.37 -3.68 15.01
C PRO A 60 -8.91 -4.69 16.01
N ARG A 61 -8.43 -4.62 17.26
CA ARG A 61 -8.73 -5.63 18.30
C ARG A 61 -10.24 -5.79 18.57
N GLY A 62 -10.97 -4.68 18.61
CA GLY A 62 -12.43 -4.69 18.84
C GLY A 62 -13.25 -5.37 17.75
N HIS A 63 -12.65 -5.65 16.59
CA HIS A 63 -13.32 -6.20 15.41
C HIS A 63 -12.75 -7.56 14.99
N ARG A 64 -11.96 -8.23 15.86
CA ARG A 64 -11.29 -9.51 15.52
C ARG A 64 -12.22 -10.70 15.43
N GLU A 65 -13.26 -10.73 16.25
CA GLU A 65 -14.25 -11.83 16.28
C GLU A 65 -15.47 -11.53 15.41
N ASP A 66 -15.52 -10.35 14.79
CA ASP A 66 -16.62 -9.93 13.92
C ASP A 66 -16.32 -10.27 12.46
N ALA A 67 -16.79 -11.43 12.03
CA ALA A 67 -16.58 -11.94 10.67
C ALA A 67 -17.05 -10.98 9.56
N GLY A 68 -18.03 -10.11 9.85
CA GLY A 68 -18.57 -9.15 8.88
C GLY A 68 -17.79 -7.83 8.82
N SER A 69 -16.82 -7.60 9.71
CA SER A 69 -16.18 -6.29 9.86
C SER A 69 -15.49 -5.83 8.58
N LEU A 70 -14.75 -6.70 7.89
CA LEU A 70 -14.03 -6.34 6.67
C LEU A 70 -15.01 -5.89 5.57
N GLN A 71 -16.07 -6.65 5.35
CA GLN A 71 -17.10 -6.34 4.35
C GLN A 71 -17.80 -5.01 4.66
N ARG A 72 -18.14 -4.75 5.93
CA ARG A 72 -18.74 -3.46 6.34
C ARG A 72 -17.78 -2.30 6.13
N LEU A 73 -16.50 -2.44 6.48
CA LEU A 73 -15.50 -1.40 6.22
C LEU A 73 -15.40 -1.09 4.72
N ILE A 74 -15.33 -2.13 3.88
CA ILE A 74 -15.24 -1.98 2.42
C ILE A 74 -16.49 -1.31 1.89
N ARG A 75 -17.69 -1.74 2.30
CA ARG A 75 -18.95 -1.10 1.91
C ARG A 75 -18.96 0.39 2.21
N ARG A 76 -18.59 0.75 3.44
CA ARG A 76 -18.54 2.15 3.88
C ARG A 76 -17.50 2.96 3.10
N GLY A 77 -16.29 2.43 2.95
CA GLY A 77 -15.24 3.09 2.19
C GLY A 77 -15.62 3.27 0.72
N THR A 78 -16.23 2.26 0.11
CA THR A 78 -16.75 2.34 -1.27
C THR A 78 -17.80 3.43 -1.39
N ALA A 79 -18.76 3.52 -0.47
CA ALA A 79 -19.77 4.58 -0.47
C ALA A 79 -19.14 5.99 -0.42
N ILE A 80 -18.13 6.20 0.43
CA ILE A 80 -17.41 7.47 0.53
C ILE A 80 -16.61 7.75 -0.76
N ILE A 81 -15.96 6.73 -1.34
CA ILE A 81 -15.26 6.86 -2.63
C ILE A 81 -16.23 7.30 -3.75
N GLN A 82 -17.46 6.77 -3.76
CA GLN A 82 -18.47 7.13 -4.76
C GLN A 82 -19.11 8.50 -4.54
N HIS A 83 -19.09 9.03 -3.30
CA HIS A 83 -19.74 10.29 -2.98
C HIS A 83 -19.16 11.47 -3.80
N PRO A 84 -20.00 12.28 -4.48
CA PRO A 84 -19.54 13.33 -5.40
C PRO A 84 -18.69 14.40 -4.70
N GLY A 85 -18.99 14.72 -3.44
CA GLY A 85 -18.23 15.67 -2.64
C GLY A 85 -16.86 15.17 -2.16
N THR A 86 -16.52 13.89 -2.36
CA THR A 86 -15.23 13.35 -1.90
C THR A 86 -14.12 13.80 -2.83
N HIS A 87 -13.18 14.60 -2.31
CA HIS A 87 -12.02 15.07 -3.07
C HIS A 87 -11.09 13.92 -3.47
N TRP A 88 -10.47 14.01 -4.66
CA TRP A 88 -9.75 12.90 -5.30
C TRP A 88 -8.62 12.30 -4.44
N VAL A 89 -7.86 13.13 -3.72
CA VAL A 89 -6.80 12.66 -2.80
C VAL A 89 -7.36 11.77 -1.69
N PHE A 90 -8.56 12.12 -1.16
CA PHE A 90 -9.20 11.30 -0.15
C PHE A 90 -9.68 9.97 -0.72
N ARG A 91 -10.15 9.94 -1.97
CA ARG A 91 -10.51 8.68 -2.65
C ARG A 91 -9.29 7.75 -2.77
N LEU A 92 -8.12 8.29 -3.16
CA LEU A 92 -6.88 7.51 -3.24
C LEU A 92 -6.46 6.97 -1.86
N ARG A 93 -6.54 7.82 -0.82
CA ARG A 93 -6.25 7.38 0.56
C ARG A 93 -7.20 6.29 1.03
N LEU A 94 -8.49 6.43 0.73
CA LEU A 94 -9.49 5.42 1.08
C LEU A 94 -9.23 4.10 0.35
N ARG A 95 -8.94 4.12 -0.95
CA ARG A 95 -8.54 2.90 -1.69
C ARG A 95 -7.32 2.23 -1.03
N ARG A 96 -6.32 3.01 -0.62
CA ARG A 96 -5.15 2.49 0.11
C ARG A 96 -5.52 1.89 1.48
N ILE A 97 -6.39 2.55 2.24
CA ILE A 97 -6.88 2.07 3.55
C ILE A 97 -7.63 0.75 3.37
N LEU A 98 -8.52 0.66 2.37
CA LEU A 98 -9.29 -0.55 2.09
C LEU A 98 -8.38 -1.70 1.65
N PHE A 99 -7.39 -1.44 0.79
CA PHE A 99 -6.41 -2.46 0.44
C PHE A 99 -5.59 -2.93 1.65
N ALA A 100 -5.07 -2.00 2.45
CA ALA A 100 -4.37 -2.34 3.69
C ALA A 100 -5.28 -3.15 4.63
N ALA A 101 -6.57 -2.81 4.73
CA ALA A 101 -7.52 -3.58 5.50
C ALA A 101 -7.66 -5.03 5.00
N VAL A 102 -7.72 -5.26 3.68
CA VAL A 102 -7.74 -6.61 3.10
C VAL A 102 -6.47 -7.39 3.45
N LEU A 103 -5.29 -6.74 3.43
CA LEU A 103 -4.04 -7.39 3.82
C LEU A 103 -4.05 -7.83 5.29
N LEU A 104 -4.56 -6.98 6.19
CA LEU A 104 -4.43 -7.15 7.65
C LEU A 104 -5.59 -7.93 8.28
N ALA A 105 -6.77 -7.95 7.66
CA ALA A 105 -7.95 -8.62 8.20
C ALA A 105 -7.74 -10.15 8.26
N PRO A 106 -8.31 -10.86 9.26
CA PRO A 106 -8.23 -12.30 9.33
C PRO A 106 -8.76 -12.99 8.05
N ARG A 107 -8.24 -14.18 7.76
CA ARG A 107 -8.72 -14.99 6.62
C ARG A 107 -10.19 -15.35 6.73
N SER A 108 -10.68 -15.60 7.95
CA SER A 108 -12.10 -15.83 8.24
C SER A 108 -12.99 -14.65 7.83
N HIS A 109 -12.45 -13.44 7.70
CA HIS A 109 -13.21 -12.24 7.31
C HIS A 109 -13.09 -11.97 5.79
N GLY A 110 -12.33 -12.80 5.06
CA GLY A 110 -11.99 -12.61 3.65
C GLY A 110 -10.70 -11.81 3.39
N GLY A 111 -9.91 -11.53 4.42
CA GLY A 111 -8.59 -10.90 4.30
C GLY A 111 -7.44 -11.91 4.16
N LEU A 112 -6.19 -11.43 4.21
CA LEU A 112 -5.00 -12.29 4.12
C LEU A 112 -4.38 -12.66 5.48
N GLY A 113 -4.77 -11.96 6.54
CA GLY A 113 -4.27 -12.19 7.91
C GLY A 113 -2.82 -11.80 8.11
N LEU A 114 -2.28 -10.85 7.31
CA LEU A 114 -0.91 -10.41 7.44
C LEU A 114 -0.71 -9.58 8.72
N ASP A 115 0.48 -9.69 9.30
CA ASP A 115 0.93 -8.75 10.31
C ASP A 115 1.43 -7.44 9.67
N ARG A 116 1.83 -6.47 10.51
CA ARG A 116 2.32 -5.18 10.02
C ARG A 116 3.54 -5.32 9.11
N SER A 117 4.47 -6.21 9.47
CA SER A 117 5.70 -6.39 8.70
C SER A 117 5.43 -7.04 7.35
N GLY A 118 4.54 -8.04 7.32
CA GLY A 118 4.12 -8.74 6.12
C GLY A 118 3.37 -7.82 5.16
N ALA A 119 2.48 -6.97 5.66
CA ALA A 119 1.79 -6.00 4.82
C ALA A 119 2.73 -4.93 4.24
N LEU A 120 3.67 -4.39 5.02
CA LEU A 120 4.63 -3.37 4.55
C LEU A 120 5.71 -3.92 3.63
N GLY A 121 6.07 -5.20 3.83
CA GLY A 121 7.05 -5.92 3.03
C GLY A 121 6.47 -6.67 1.83
N LEU A 122 5.15 -6.56 1.60
CA LEU A 122 4.48 -7.31 0.54
C LEU A 122 4.96 -6.82 -0.84
N ARG A 123 5.53 -7.76 -1.59
CA ARG A 123 5.99 -7.57 -2.97
C ARG A 123 4.95 -8.03 -3.98
N SER A 124 5.08 -7.52 -5.19
CA SER A 124 4.18 -7.79 -6.31
C SER A 124 4.07 -9.28 -6.67
N ASP A 125 5.17 -10.02 -6.67
CA ASP A 125 5.16 -11.46 -6.96
C ASP A 125 4.36 -12.25 -5.91
N SER A 126 4.61 -11.98 -4.63
CA SER A 126 3.85 -12.59 -3.54
C SER A 126 2.36 -12.23 -3.59
N MET A 127 2.03 -11.01 -4.02
CA MET A 127 0.63 -10.61 -4.21
C MET A 127 -0.06 -11.39 -5.32
N ARG A 128 0.64 -11.70 -6.42
CA ARG A 128 0.09 -12.52 -7.51
C ARG A 128 -0.38 -13.88 -6.99
N GLU A 129 0.42 -14.50 -6.12
CA GLU A 129 0.09 -15.78 -5.48
C GLU A 129 -1.00 -15.64 -4.41
N LEU A 130 -0.96 -14.55 -3.62
CA LEU A 130 -1.89 -14.33 -2.51
C LEU A 130 -3.30 -13.92 -2.96
N ARG A 131 -3.43 -13.34 -4.17
CA ARG A 131 -4.70 -12.80 -4.66
C ARG A 131 -5.83 -13.84 -4.69
N GLN A 132 -5.52 -15.09 -5.02
CA GLN A 132 -6.50 -16.19 -5.06
C GLN A 132 -7.10 -16.52 -3.68
N TRP A 133 -6.44 -16.11 -2.60
CA TRP A 133 -6.87 -16.37 -1.23
C TRP A 133 -7.71 -15.22 -0.64
N ILE A 134 -7.88 -14.12 -1.38
CA ILE A 134 -8.72 -13.01 -0.95
C ILE A 134 -10.19 -13.41 -1.08
N GLY A 135 -10.98 -13.15 -0.03
CA GLY A 135 -12.40 -13.44 -0.01
C GLY A 135 -13.17 -12.67 -1.07
N ILE A 136 -14.23 -13.29 -1.59
CA ILE A 136 -15.18 -12.70 -2.52
C ILE A 136 -16.50 -12.56 -1.77
N ALA A 137 -17.03 -11.33 -1.69
CA ALA A 137 -18.36 -11.08 -1.14
C ALA A 137 -19.41 -11.13 -2.27
N GLU A 138 -20.66 -11.40 -1.94
CA GLU A 138 -21.76 -11.36 -2.91
C GLU A 138 -21.96 -9.95 -3.49
N ASP A 139 -21.97 -8.96 -2.61
CA ASP A 139 -22.11 -7.53 -2.94
C ASP A 139 -20.76 -6.94 -3.42
N PRO A 140 -20.67 -6.44 -4.68
CA PRO A 140 -19.45 -5.82 -5.21
C PRO A 140 -18.95 -4.64 -4.39
N SER A 141 -19.85 -3.90 -3.73
CA SER A 141 -19.48 -2.74 -2.92
C SER A 141 -18.81 -3.11 -1.60
N ALA A 142 -18.95 -4.36 -1.16
CA ALA A 142 -18.39 -4.91 0.07
C ALA A 142 -17.23 -5.90 -0.18
N CYS A 143 -16.87 -6.13 -1.45
CA CYS A 143 -16.00 -7.23 -1.88
C CYS A 143 -14.49 -6.94 -1.68
N PRO A 144 -13.76 -7.75 -0.87
CA PRO A 144 -12.31 -7.62 -0.68
C PRO A 144 -11.51 -7.72 -1.98
N ALA A 145 -11.85 -8.64 -2.86
CA ALA A 145 -11.18 -8.77 -4.16
C ALA A 145 -11.36 -7.51 -5.04
N CYS A 146 -12.53 -6.87 -5.03
CA CYS A 146 -12.79 -5.61 -5.74
C CYS A 146 -12.01 -4.43 -5.14
N ALA A 147 -11.85 -4.39 -3.81
CA ALA A 147 -11.04 -3.36 -3.14
C ALA A 147 -9.56 -3.50 -3.51
N THR A 148 -9.04 -4.73 -3.52
CA THR A 148 -7.67 -5.03 -3.98
C THR A 148 -7.46 -4.64 -5.44
N TRP A 149 -8.37 -5.05 -6.33
CA TRP A 149 -8.30 -4.67 -7.75
C TRP A 149 -8.25 -3.15 -7.94
N SER A 150 -9.07 -2.41 -7.18
CA SER A 150 -9.12 -0.94 -7.26
C SER A 150 -7.80 -0.27 -6.85
N TRP A 151 -7.10 -0.85 -5.87
CA TRP A 151 -5.79 -0.34 -5.48
C TRP A 151 -4.69 -0.74 -6.47
N LEU A 152 -4.72 -1.97 -7.00
CA LEU A 152 -3.78 -2.40 -8.03
C LEU A 152 -3.88 -1.55 -9.29
N ASP A 153 -5.08 -1.07 -9.67
CA ASP A 153 -5.25 -0.09 -10.74
C ASP A 153 -4.49 1.22 -10.46
N VAL A 154 -4.57 1.73 -9.23
CA VAL A 154 -3.82 2.92 -8.79
C VAL A 154 -2.31 2.67 -8.84
N ILE A 155 -1.85 1.52 -8.33
CA ILE A 155 -0.42 1.16 -8.35
C ILE A 155 0.08 1.01 -9.78
N GLY A 156 -0.63 0.29 -10.64
CA GLY A 156 -0.27 0.12 -12.04
C GLY A 156 -0.27 1.44 -12.80
N THR A 157 -1.25 2.30 -12.56
CA THR A 157 -1.25 3.66 -13.12
C THR A 157 -0.02 4.45 -12.67
N ASN A 158 0.38 4.33 -11.40
CA ASN A 158 1.54 5.05 -10.88
C ASN A 158 2.88 4.49 -11.40
N SER A 159 2.95 3.18 -11.67
CA SER A 159 4.16 2.50 -12.15
C SER A 159 4.36 2.62 -13.66
N GLY A 160 3.28 2.56 -14.45
CA GLY A 160 3.33 2.61 -15.91
C GLY A 160 3.12 4.00 -16.51
N TRP A 161 2.58 4.96 -15.76
CA TRP A 161 2.20 6.28 -16.27
C TRP A 161 2.72 7.43 -15.40
N SER A 162 2.26 8.65 -15.71
CA SER A 162 2.57 9.85 -14.95
C SER A 162 1.71 10.01 -13.70
N HIS A 163 2.18 10.84 -12.77
CA HIS A 163 1.39 11.31 -11.64
C HIS A 163 0.07 11.98 -12.06
N SER A 164 0.04 12.65 -13.22
CA SER A 164 -1.20 13.24 -13.75
C SER A 164 -2.25 12.18 -14.10
N SER A 165 -1.85 10.99 -14.55
CA SER A 165 -2.76 9.85 -14.78
C SER A 165 -3.37 9.33 -13.48
N VAL A 166 -2.59 9.25 -12.40
CA VAL A 166 -3.10 8.88 -11.06
C VAL A 166 -4.12 9.90 -10.57
N ARG A 167 -3.88 11.19 -10.80
CA ARG A 167 -4.84 12.26 -10.48
C ARG A 167 -6.14 12.09 -11.28
N VAL A 168 -6.05 11.84 -12.60
CA VAL A 168 -7.23 11.58 -13.43
C VAL A 168 -8.01 10.38 -12.92
N LEU A 169 -7.33 9.29 -12.57
CA LEU A 169 -7.95 8.10 -11.96
C LEU A 169 -8.61 8.42 -10.62
N GLY A 170 -7.98 9.26 -9.80
CA GLY A 170 -8.55 9.73 -8.53
C GLY A 170 -9.83 10.54 -8.70
N HIS A 171 -10.00 11.25 -9.82
CA HIS A 171 -11.24 11.97 -10.13
C HIS A 171 -12.36 11.07 -10.64
N ARG A 172 -12.04 9.85 -11.10
CA ARG A 172 -13.05 8.89 -11.56
C ARG A 172 -13.77 8.25 -10.38
N ARG A 173 -15.10 8.25 -10.44
CA ARG A 173 -15.95 7.35 -9.66
C ARG A 173 -15.79 5.94 -10.20
N ASP A 174 -15.98 4.94 -9.35
CA ASP A 174 -15.99 3.58 -9.88
C ASP A 174 -17.32 3.39 -10.64
N GLU A 175 -17.30 2.57 -11.68
CA GLU A 175 -18.53 2.25 -12.41
C GLU A 175 -19.56 1.64 -11.46
N VAL A 176 -20.78 2.18 -11.50
CA VAL A 176 -21.91 1.66 -10.75
C VAL A 176 -22.48 0.49 -11.55
N GLY A 177 -22.41 -0.72 -10.99
CA GLY A 177 -22.93 -1.92 -11.61
C GLY A 177 -22.97 -3.09 -10.63
N SER A 178 -23.81 -4.08 -10.92
CA SER A 178 -23.93 -5.31 -10.13
C SER A 178 -22.76 -6.28 -10.34
N ALA A 179 -21.88 -6.02 -11.32
CA ALA A 179 -20.76 -6.88 -11.64
C ALA A 179 -19.54 -6.62 -10.76
N HIS A 180 -18.87 -7.70 -10.37
CA HIS A 180 -17.60 -7.64 -9.65
C HIS A 180 -16.47 -7.16 -10.55
N ARG A 181 -15.79 -6.07 -10.15
CA ARG A 181 -14.67 -5.49 -10.91
C ARG A 181 -13.46 -6.41 -11.01
N HIS A 182 -13.21 -7.21 -9.98
CA HIS A 182 -12.06 -8.12 -9.95
C HIS A 182 -12.13 -9.27 -10.98
N LEU A 183 -13.29 -9.47 -11.61
CA LEU A 183 -13.49 -10.40 -12.72
C LEU A 183 -12.98 -9.84 -14.07
N ARG A 184 -12.80 -8.52 -14.15
CA ARG A 184 -12.22 -7.88 -15.33
C ARG A 184 -10.71 -8.09 -15.32
N PRO A 185 -10.05 -8.08 -16.50
CA PRO A 185 -8.60 -8.00 -16.57
C PRO A 185 -8.07 -6.83 -15.74
N ASP A 186 -6.83 -6.95 -15.25
CA ASP A 186 -6.20 -5.85 -14.55
C ASP A 186 -6.06 -4.65 -15.52
N PRO A 187 -6.59 -3.48 -15.14
CA PRO A 187 -6.71 -2.34 -16.05
C PRO A 187 -5.35 -1.74 -16.38
N ASN A 188 -4.41 -1.84 -15.44
CA ASN A 188 -3.01 -1.52 -15.61
C ASN A 188 -2.20 -2.70 -15.08
N PRO A 189 -1.85 -3.70 -15.93
CA PRO A 189 -1.17 -4.91 -15.49
C PRO A 189 0.21 -4.62 -14.89
N ASP A 190 0.81 -3.47 -15.23
CA ASP A 190 2.12 -2.99 -14.77
C ASP A 190 2.24 -2.75 -13.26
N TRP A 191 1.16 -2.94 -12.49
CA TRP A 191 1.25 -2.97 -11.02
C TRP A 191 2.29 -3.97 -10.53
N HIS A 192 2.55 -5.03 -11.32
CA HIS A 192 3.58 -6.03 -10.99
C HIS A 192 5.00 -5.47 -10.98
N LEU A 193 5.26 -4.35 -11.65
CA LEU A 193 6.55 -3.66 -11.68
C LEU A 193 6.79 -2.81 -10.43
N SER A 194 5.77 -2.65 -9.58
CA SER A 194 5.90 -1.88 -8.34
C SER A 194 6.82 -2.58 -7.33
N ILE A 195 7.67 -1.79 -6.66
CA ILE A 195 8.61 -2.29 -5.63
C ILE A 195 7.88 -2.71 -4.36
N GLY A 196 6.70 -2.12 -4.09
CA GLY A 196 5.88 -2.43 -2.94
C GLY A 196 4.44 -1.99 -3.13
N LEU A 197 3.52 -2.68 -2.47
CA LEU A 197 2.09 -2.47 -2.68
C LEU A 197 1.44 -1.50 -1.69
N LEU A 198 2.19 -1.03 -0.71
CA LEU A 198 1.78 0.07 0.17
C LEU A 198 2.82 1.20 0.10
N PRO A 199 2.95 1.91 -1.04
CA PRO A 199 3.86 3.03 -1.15
C PRO A 199 3.50 4.20 -0.22
N ALA A 200 4.52 4.99 0.10
CA ALA A 200 4.35 6.26 0.77
C ALA A 200 3.49 7.21 -0.09
N MET A 201 2.64 7.99 0.56
CA MET A 201 1.80 8.98 -0.10
C MET A 201 1.81 10.26 0.70
N ASP A 202 2.02 11.39 0.04
CA ASP A 202 2.11 12.68 0.70
C ASP A 202 0.71 13.32 0.96
N ARG A 203 0.74 14.57 1.41
CA ARG A 203 -0.50 15.30 1.70
C ARG A 203 -1.32 15.66 0.46
N TRP A 204 -0.70 15.69 -0.72
CA TRP A 204 -1.27 16.09 -2.01
C TRP A 204 -1.66 14.92 -2.91
N GLY A 205 -1.40 13.69 -2.48
CA GLY A 205 -1.72 12.48 -3.24
C GLY A 205 -0.58 11.97 -4.11
N TRP A 206 0.63 12.54 -3.98
CA TRP A 206 1.83 12.03 -4.62
C TRP A 206 2.20 10.68 -4.04
N ILE A 207 2.38 9.66 -4.90
CA ILE A 207 2.75 8.30 -4.51
C ILE A 207 4.23 8.08 -4.86
N ASP A 208 5.04 7.81 -3.83
CA ASP A 208 6.45 7.46 -4.02
C ASP A 208 6.58 5.94 -4.20
N ALA A 209 6.81 5.51 -5.45
CA ALA A 209 6.93 4.10 -5.80
C ALA A 209 8.17 3.42 -5.21
N TYR A 210 9.18 4.19 -4.80
CA TYR A 210 10.45 3.67 -4.28
C TYR A 210 10.49 3.59 -2.76
N ARG A 211 9.49 4.16 -2.08
CA ARG A 211 9.40 4.15 -0.61
C ARG A 211 8.13 3.44 -0.16
N SER A 212 8.29 2.38 0.63
CA SER A 212 7.17 1.78 1.36
C SER A 212 6.64 2.74 2.42
N MET A 213 5.36 2.59 2.75
CA MET A 213 4.70 3.28 3.84
C MET A 213 5.47 3.09 5.15
N HIS A 214 5.70 4.18 5.87
CA HIS A 214 6.35 4.11 7.18
C HIS A 214 5.45 3.34 8.19
N PRO A 215 6.01 2.56 9.13
CA PRO A 215 5.22 1.83 10.13
C PRO A 215 4.25 2.69 10.94
N SER A 216 4.61 3.94 11.26
CA SER A 216 3.69 4.88 11.94
C SER A 216 2.48 5.24 11.07
N SER A 217 2.67 5.41 9.75
CA SER A 217 1.58 5.65 8.81
C SER A 217 0.65 4.45 8.71
N LEU A 218 1.18 3.21 8.80
CA LEU A 218 0.34 2.02 8.87
C LEU A 218 -0.50 1.99 10.15
N SER A 219 0.08 2.36 11.30
CA SER A 219 -0.68 2.49 12.54
C SER A 219 -1.80 3.53 12.44
N ALA A 220 -1.56 4.65 11.76
CA ALA A 220 -2.58 5.64 11.47
C ALA A 220 -3.68 5.09 10.54
N VAL A 221 -3.32 4.31 9.52
CA VAL A 221 -4.27 3.61 8.63
C VAL A 221 -5.13 2.61 9.41
N ILE A 222 -4.54 1.81 10.29
CA ILE A 222 -5.28 0.86 11.14
C ILE A 222 -6.26 1.61 12.06
N SER A 223 -5.83 2.73 12.63
CA SER A 223 -6.68 3.57 13.48
C SER A 223 -7.83 4.19 12.68
N ALA A 224 -7.56 4.69 11.47
CA ALA A 224 -8.59 5.22 10.57
C ALA A 224 -9.59 4.14 10.13
N ALA A 225 -9.14 2.91 9.88
CA ALA A 225 -10.02 1.78 9.58
C ALA A 225 -10.95 1.45 10.76
N ALA A 226 -10.44 1.48 12.00
CA ALA A 226 -11.27 1.31 13.20
C ALA A 226 -12.31 2.43 13.33
N LEU A 227 -11.91 3.70 13.15
CA LEU A 227 -12.84 4.83 13.19
C LEU A 227 -13.93 4.75 12.11
N LEU A 228 -13.60 4.27 10.90
CA LEU A 228 -14.58 4.06 9.83
C LEU A 228 -15.54 2.90 10.14
N LEU A 229 -15.09 1.90 10.89
CA LEU A 229 -15.93 0.78 11.36
C LEU A 229 -16.89 1.21 12.47
N ASP A 230 -16.43 2.07 13.37
CA ASP A 230 -17.22 2.52 14.53
C ASP A 230 -18.10 3.73 14.19
N GLY A 231 -17.77 4.45 13.12
CA GLY A 231 -18.48 5.65 12.69
C GLY A 231 -19.91 5.38 12.19
N PRO A 232 -20.70 6.46 11.97
CA PRO A 232 -22.03 6.35 11.39
C PRO A 232 -21.97 5.80 9.96
N GLU A 233 -23.06 5.18 9.50
CA GLU A 233 -23.16 4.76 8.12
C GLU A 233 -23.08 5.98 7.18
N PRO A 234 -22.28 5.94 6.11
CA PRO A 234 -22.20 7.04 5.17
C PRO A 234 -23.57 7.32 4.56
N ALA A 235 -23.97 8.58 4.52
CA ALA A 235 -25.21 8.95 3.83
C ALA A 235 -25.13 8.47 2.37
N PRO A 236 -26.21 7.86 1.83
CA PRO A 236 -26.24 7.47 0.43
C PRO A 236 -25.95 8.70 -0.42
N ALA A 237 -25.03 8.57 -1.37
CA ALA A 237 -24.77 9.63 -2.32
C ALA A 237 -26.10 9.97 -3.02
N PRO A 238 -26.46 11.26 -3.18
CA PRO A 238 -27.64 11.60 -3.95
C PRO A 238 -27.49 10.95 -5.33
N VAL A 239 -28.53 10.22 -5.75
CA VAL A 239 -28.59 9.64 -7.10
C VAL A 239 -28.33 10.80 -8.04
N PRO A 240 -27.27 10.75 -8.87
CA PRO A 240 -27.09 11.80 -9.85
C PRO A 240 -28.33 11.75 -10.73
N ALA A 241 -29.21 12.76 -10.62
CA ALA A 241 -29.98 13.19 -11.77
C ALA A 241 -28.99 13.25 -12.92
N ALA A 242 -29.36 12.76 -14.11
CA ALA A 242 -28.53 12.78 -15.29
C ALA A 242 -28.24 14.23 -15.74
N ALA A 243 -27.60 15.02 -14.89
CA ALA A 243 -26.89 16.20 -15.24
C ALA A 243 -25.57 15.67 -15.78
N ALA A 244 -25.46 15.67 -17.12
CA ALA A 244 -24.19 15.88 -17.76
C ALA A 244 -23.46 16.93 -16.93
N MET A 245 -22.43 16.52 -16.19
CA MET A 245 -21.56 17.51 -15.56
C MET A 245 -21.12 18.39 -16.72
N PRO A 246 -21.42 19.71 -16.72
CA PRO A 246 -20.74 20.56 -17.67
C PRO A 246 -19.27 20.33 -17.36
N ALA A 247 -18.53 19.80 -18.34
CA ALA A 247 -17.09 19.70 -18.24
C ALA A 247 -16.64 21.08 -17.75
N SER A 248 -16.05 21.15 -16.55
CA SER A 248 -15.50 22.40 -16.05
C SER A 248 -14.74 23.01 -17.22
N PRO A 249 -15.00 24.27 -17.60
CA PRO A 249 -14.46 24.83 -18.83
C PRO A 249 -12.97 24.55 -18.81
N ARG A 250 -12.54 23.60 -19.65
CA ARG A 250 -11.12 23.35 -19.85
C ARG A 250 -10.64 24.68 -20.37
N ARG A 251 -9.82 25.40 -19.59
CA ARG A 251 -9.11 26.56 -20.12
C ARG A 251 -8.43 26.06 -21.39
N GLN A 252 -8.95 26.46 -22.53
CA GLN A 252 -8.32 26.18 -23.81
C GLN A 252 -7.10 27.09 -23.79
N MET A 253 -5.93 26.47 -23.62
CA MET A 253 -4.66 27.17 -23.73
C MET A 253 -4.61 27.76 -25.13
N SER A 254 -4.48 29.07 -25.24
CA SER A 254 -4.34 29.69 -26.55
C SER A 254 -3.00 29.25 -27.16
N HIS A 255 -2.91 29.24 -28.49
CA HIS A 255 -1.66 28.97 -29.19
C HIS A 255 -0.52 29.88 -28.69
N GLU A 256 -0.85 31.12 -28.34
CA GLU A 256 0.10 32.09 -27.79
C GLU A 256 0.57 31.72 -26.36
N GLU A 257 -0.32 31.20 -25.52
CA GLU A 257 0.05 30.68 -24.19
C GLU A 257 0.94 29.43 -24.31
N GLU A 258 0.64 28.54 -25.26
CA GLU A 258 1.45 27.35 -25.54
C GLU A 258 2.85 27.73 -26.01
N GLU A 259 2.94 28.68 -26.94
CA GLU A 259 4.21 29.18 -27.47
C GLU A 259 5.05 29.89 -26.39
N GLN A 260 4.42 30.65 -25.50
CA GLN A 260 5.10 31.25 -24.34
C GLN A 260 5.63 30.19 -23.36
N ILE A 261 4.86 29.12 -23.11
CA ILE A 261 5.29 28.01 -22.25
C ILE A 261 6.46 27.25 -22.86
N LEU A 262 6.39 26.95 -24.17
CA LEU A 262 7.46 26.26 -24.90
C LEU A 262 8.74 27.10 -24.92
N LYS A 263 8.64 28.39 -25.23
CA LYS A 263 9.78 29.32 -25.19
C LYS A 263 10.41 29.37 -23.80
N ARG A 264 9.59 29.34 -22.74
CA ARG A 264 10.09 29.33 -21.36
C ARG A 264 10.76 28.01 -21.00
N ALA A 265 10.28 26.89 -21.52
CA ALA A 265 10.89 25.58 -21.35
C ALA A 265 12.25 25.49 -22.08
N ASP A 266 12.36 26.05 -23.28
CA ASP A 266 13.62 26.13 -24.03
C ASP A 266 14.64 27.01 -23.33
N GLU A 267 14.23 28.17 -22.79
CA GLU A 267 15.09 29.04 -21.98
C GLU A 267 15.62 28.33 -20.73
N LEU A 268 14.78 27.54 -20.05
CA LEU A 268 15.18 26.75 -18.88
C LEU A 268 16.14 25.62 -19.29
N THR A 269 15.88 24.96 -20.40
CA THR A 269 16.73 23.88 -20.92
C THR A 269 18.12 24.41 -21.29
N ALA A 270 18.17 25.54 -22.00
CA ALA A 270 19.43 26.21 -22.34
C ALA A 270 20.21 26.66 -21.09
N ARG A 271 19.52 27.14 -20.05
CA ARG A 271 20.16 27.48 -18.76
C ARG A 271 20.73 26.25 -18.05
N VAL A 272 19.99 25.15 -18.03
CA VAL A 272 20.45 23.90 -17.41
C VAL A 272 21.66 23.35 -18.18
N GLU A 273 21.62 23.35 -19.51
CA GLU A 273 22.77 22.93 -20.32
C GLU A 273 24.01 23.80 -20.12
N ALA A 274 23.84 25.13 -19.99
CA ALA A 274 24.94 26.04 -19.71
C ALA A 274 25.59 25.72 -18.35
N ILE A 275 24.77 25.52 -17.31
CA ILE A 275 25.23 25.11 -15.98
C ILE A 275 25.97 23.76 -16.06
N LEU A 276 25.41 22.77 -16.75
CA LEU A 276 26.05 21.45 -16.89
C LEU A 276 27.41 21.53 -17.63
N ARG A 277 27.51 22.38 -18.66
CA ARG A 277 28.78 22.62 -19.38
C ARG A 277 29.82 23.35 -18.53
N GLU A 278 29.42 24.25 -17.63
CA GLU A 278 30.32 24.87 -16.66
C GLU A 278 30.87 23.85 -15.65
N PHE A 279 30.09 22.83 -15.29
CA PHE A 279 30.55 21.74 -14.43
C PHE A 279 31.47 20.74 -15.15
N ASP A 280 31.27 20.50 -16.45
CA ASP A 280 32.12 19.61 -17.25
C ASP A 280 33.46 20.24 -17.67
N THR A 281 33.55 21.57 -17.77
CA THR A 281 34.80 22.30 -18.09
C THR A 281 35.64 22.67 -16.87
N GLY A 282 35.17 22.37 -15.66
CA GLY A 282 35.86 22.61 -14.38
C GLY A 282 36.72 21.45 -13.85
N ARG A 283 37.11 20.47 -14.68
CA ARG A 283 38.07 19.40 -14.36
C ARG A 283 39.39 19.58 -15.10
#